data_AF-A0A0R1M781-F1
#
_entry.id   AF-A0A0R1M781-F1
#
_cell.length_a   1.000
_cell.length_b   1.000
_cell.length_c   1.000
_cell.angle_alpha   90.00
_cell.angle_beta   90.00
_cell.angle_gamma   90.00
#
_symmetry.space_group_name_H-M   'P 1'
#
loop_
_entity.id
_entity.type
_entity.pdbx_description
1 polymer ?
#
loop_
_entity_poly.entity_id
_entity_poly.type
_entity_poly.pdbx_seq_one_letter_code
_entity_poly.pdbx_strand_id
1 'polypeptide(L)'
;MTSEKTLGKKILALVGGENNIQGISRCATRLRMLLKNEQIASNNKSAIEDLNGVISVVENGGQFQVIIGPAVANVYDELLEGTSLGKENTEENTHEKNQHGLISNFLDIVAGIFTPLLPLLAGSGVLRGIVLLLT
;
A
#
# COMPACT_ATOMS: atom_id res chain seq x y z
N MET A 1 -15.40 -10.21 19.39
CA MET A 1 -15.69 -9.13 18.43
C MET A 1 -15.25 -7.72 18.88
N THR A 2 -14.56 -7.55 20.02
CA THR A 2 -14.12 -6.23 20.54
C THR A 2 -12.61 -5.98 20.51
N SER A 3 -11.78 -6.98 20.24
CA SER A 3 -10.32 -6.82 20.28
C SER A 3 -9.74 -6.14 19.03
N GLU A 4 -10.33 -6.37 17.85
CA GLU A 4 -9.84 -5.79 16.59
C GLU A 4 -10.12 -4.29 16.49
N LYS A 5 -11.28 -3.86 17.00
CA LYS A 5 -11.77 -2.46 17.06
C LYS A 5 -10.91 -1.49 17.90
N THR A 6 -9.77 -1.97 18.37
CA THR A 6 -8.81 -1.21 19.17
C THR A 6 -7.40 -1.36 18.61
N LEU A 7 -7.17 -2.37 17.75
CA LEU A 7 -5.86 -2.69 17.23
C LEU A 7 -5.37 -1.61 16.27
N GLY A 8 -6.22 -1.17 15.34
CA GLY A 8 -5.91 -0.08 14.42
C GLY A 8 -5.53 1.19 15.17
N LYS A 9 -6.35 1.60 16.15
CA LYS A 9 -6.09 2.79 16.98
C LYS A 9 -4.80 2.70 17.80
N LYS A 10 -4.50 1.52 18.36
CA LYS A 10 -3.26 1.28 19.09
C LYS A 10 -2.04 1.39 18.17
N ILE A 11 -2.10 0.77 16.98
CA ILE A 11 -1.05 0.87 15.97
C ILE A 11 -0.87 2.34 15.58
N LEU A 12 -1.96 3.06 15.30
CA LEU A 12 -1.95 4.49 14.94
C LEU A 12 -1.24 5.35 16.00
N ALA A 13 -1.54 5.13 17.27
CA ALA A 13 -0.89 5.86 18.37
C ALA A 13 0.61 5.57 18.45
N LEU A 14 1.01 4.30 18.28
CA LEU A 14 2.41 3.87 18.36
C LEU A 14 3.25 4.33 17.16
N VAL A 15 2.64 4.52 15.99
CA VAL A 15 3.33 5.06 14.82
C VAL A 15 3.39 6.59 14.80
N GLY A 16 2.94 7.29 15.85
CA GLY A 16 3.02 8.75 15.95
C GLY A 16 1.78 9.50 15.46
N GLY A 17 0.65 8.80 15.31
CA GLY A 17 -0.64 9.38 14.95
C GLY A 17 -0.84 9.61 13.45
N GLU A 18 -2.02 10.11 13.09
CA GLU A 18 -2.40 10.38 11.70
C GLU A 18 -1.46 11.37 11.00
N ASN A 19 -0.90 12.32 11.76
CA ASN A 19 0.01 13.34 11.24
C ASN A 19 1.32 12.75 10.71
N ASN A 20 1.74 11.59 11.24
CA ASN A 20 2.96 10.89 10.81
C ASN A 20 2.73 9.95 9.63
N ILE A 21 1.48 9.69 9.22
CA ILE A 21 1.16 8.82 8.09
C ILE A 21 0.98 9.68 6.83
N GLN A 22 1.75 9.38 5.79
CA GLN A 22 1.59 9.97 4.45
C GLN A 22 0.61 9.16 3.60
N GLY A 23 0.56 7.85 3.79
CA GLY A 23 -0.30 6.96 3.03
C GLY A 23 -0.45 5.62 3.72
N ILE A 24 -1.59 4.98 3.51
CA ILE A 24 -1.89 3.67 4.09
C ILE A 24 -2.51 2.77 3.03
N SER A 25 -2.05 1.53 2.96
CA SER A 25 -2.57 0.53 2.03
C SER A 25 -2.59 -0.84 2.69
N ARG A 26 -3.34 -1.78 2.10
CA ARG A 26 -3.41 -3.17 2.58
C ARG A 26 -3.28 -4.17 1.44
N CYS A 27 -2.70 -5.32 1.75
CA CYS A 27 -2.84 -6.54 0.95
C CYS A 27 -3.76 -7.52 1.70
N ALA A 28 -3.77 -8.80 1.32
CA ALA A 28 -4.57 -9.83 2.01
C ALA A 28 -4.15 -10.09 3.47
N THR A 29 -2.88 -9.88 3.82
CA THR A 29 -2.34 -10.23 5.15
C THR A 29 -1.49 -9.13 5.81
N ARG A 30 -1.23 -8.04 5.09
CA ARG A 30 -0.27 -6.99 5.50
C ARG A 30 -0.90 -5.62 5.38
N LEU A 31 -0.71 -4.82 6.42
CA LEU A 31 -0.98 -3.40 6.44
C LEU A 31 0.32 -2.66 6.14
N ARG A 32 0.34 -1.80 5.12
CA ARG A 32 1.51 -1.01 4.73
C ARG A 32 1.24 0.45 5.02
N MET A 33 2.16 1.08 5.73
CA MET A 33 2.09 2.49 6.07
C MET A 33 3.34 3.20 5.53
N LEU A 34 3.10 4.32 4.85
CA LEU A 34 4.14 5.23 4.44
C LEU A 34 4.24 6.32 5.51
N LEU A 35 5.35 6.38 6.23
CA LEU A 35 5.52 7.31 7.35
C LEU A 35 6.34 8.55 6.93
N LYS A 36 6.09 9.68 7.59
CA LYS A 36 6.93 10.89 7.48
C LYS A 36 8.22 10.71 8.26
N ASN A 37 8.10 10.20 9.49
CA ASN A 37 9.20 9.94 10.39
C ASN A 37 9.15 8.48 10.87
N GLU A 38 10.01 7.65 10.27
CA GLU A 38 10.10 6.22 10.55
C GLU A 38 10.63 5.95 11.97
N GLN A 39 11.49 6.82 12.52
CA GLN A 39 12.12 6.64 13.83
C GLN A 39 11.09 6.46 14.96
N ILE A 40 9.96 7.16 14.88
CA ILE A 40 8.89 7.07 15.89
C ILE A 40 8.28 5.67 15.90
N ALA A 41 8.03 5.11 14.72
CA ALA A 41 7.48 3.77 14.58
C ALA A 41 8.52 2.69 14.90
N SER A 42 9.78 2.86 14.48
CA SER A 42 10.87 1.93 14.77
C SER A 42 11.15 1.82 16.27
N ASN A 43 11.11 2.93 17.00
CA ASN A 43 11.29 2.91 18.47
C ASN A 43 10.17 2.16 19.20
N ASN A 44 8.96 2.16 18.63
CA ASN A 44 7.79 1.46 19.17
C ASN A 44 7.56 0.08 18.53
N LYS A 45 8.49 -0.40 17.70
CA LYS A 45 8.33 -1.64 16.94
C LYS A 45 7.98 -2.84 17.83
N SER A 46 8.73 -3.03 18.92
CA SER A 46 8.47 -4.13 19.87
C SER A 46 7.07 -4.05 20.47
N ALA A 47 6.63 -2.83 20.83
CA ALA A 47 5.29 -2.63 21.39
C ALA A 47 4.18 -2.92 20.38
N ILE A 48 4.44 -2.71 19.07
CA ILE A 48 3.50 -3.05 17.99
C ILE A 48 3.48 -4.56 17.75
N GLU A 49 4.64 -5.24 17.81
CA GLU A 49 4.73 -6.70 17.69
C GLU A 49 4.04 -7.43 18.85
N ASP A 50 4.07 -6.85 20.06
CA ASP A 50 3.40 -7.42 21.25
C ASP A 50 1.88 -7.25 21.24
N LEU A 51 1.31 -6.53 20.27
CA LEU A 51 -0.13 -6.35 20.18
C LEU A 51 -0.83 -7.66 19.75
N ASN A 52 -1.89 -8.01 20.47
CA ASN A 52 -2.70 -9.18 20.14
C ASN A 52 -3.34 -9.02 18.76
N GLY A 53 -2.94 -9.89 17.81
CA GLY A 53 -3.34 -9.83 16.41
C GLY A 53 -2.24 -9.40 15.44
N VAL A 54 -1.08 -8.92 15.94
CA VAL A 54 0.11 -8.67 15.13
C VAL A 54 1.00 -9.92 15.18
N ILE A 55 1.42 -10.37 14.00
CA ILE A 55 2.31 -11.52 13.84
C ILE A 55 3.77 -11.05 13.81
N SER A 56 4.05 -9.96 13.08
CA SER A 56 5.39 -9.38 12.97
C SER A 56 5.34 -8.01 12.30
N VAL A 57 6.37 -7.19 12.52
CA VAL A 57 6.55 -5.90 11.87
C VAL A 57 7.83 -5.89 11.05
N VAL A 58 7.71 -5.45 9.80
CA VAL A 58 8.82 -5.37 8.85
C VAL A 58 8.93 -3.96 8.29
N GLU A 59 10.14 -3.41 8.28
CA GLU A 59 10.46 -2.17 7.61
C GLU A 59 11.22 -2.50 6.33
N ASN A 60 10.65 -2.15 5.18
CA ASN A 60 11.30 -2.42 3.88
C ASN A 60 10.95 -1.34 2.87
N GLY A 61 11.96 -0.84 2.15
CA GLY A 61 11.79 0.13 1.06
C GLY A 61 11.17 1.46 1.50
N GLY A 62 11.47 1.93 2.72
CA GLY A 62 10.87 3.16 3.27
C GLY A 62 9.37 3.04 3.61
N GLN A 63 8.89 1.81 3.81
CA GLN A 63 7.53 1.50 4.23
C GLN A 63 7.55 0.68 5.51
N PHE A 64 6.66 1.04 6.44
CA PHE A 64 6.43 0.31 7.68
C PHE A 64 5.29 -0.67 7.48
N GLN A 65 5.56 -1.97 7.60
CA GLN A 65 4.61 -3.04 7.29
C GLN A 65 4.27 -3.83 8.55
N VAL A 66 2.99 -3.90 8.88
CA VAL A 66 2.47 -4.69 10.00
C VAL A 66 1.76 -5.91 9.45
N ILE A 67 2.22 -7.10 9.84
CA ILE A 67 1.65 -8.37 9.43
C ILE A 67 0.62 -8.76 10.48
N ILE A 68 -0.66 -8.75 10.09
CA ILE A 68 -1.81 -9.04 10.98
C ILE A 68 -2.44 -10.39 10.60
N GLY A 69 -2.40 -10.75 9.31
CA GLY A 69 -3.08 -11.93 8.77
C GLY A 69 -4.44 -11.58 8.15
N PRO A 70 -5.36 -12.55 8.02
CA PRO A 70 -6.59 -12.39 7.22
C PRO A 70 -7.56 -11.32 7.76
N ALA A 71 -7.42 -10.93 9.02
CA ALA A 71 -8.22 -9.87 9.64
C ALA A 71 -7.78 -8.44 9.28
N VAL A 72 -6.74 -8.27 8.45
CA VAL A 72 -6.20 -6.95 8.08
C VAL A 72 -7.22 -6.03 7.43
N ALA A 73 -8.21 -6.57 6.72
CA ALA A 73 -9.28 -5.78 6.11
C ALA A 73 -10.09 -5.02 7.16
N ASN A 74 -10.50 -5.71 8.24
CA ASN A 74 -11.27 -5.10 9.33
C ASN A 74 -10.48 -3.97 10.02
N VAL A 75 -9.18 -4.20 10.25
CA VAL A 75 -8.30 -3.23 10.93
C VAL A 75 -8.09 -1.99 10.05
N TYR A 76 -7.94 -2.17 8.75
CA TYR A 76 -7.81 -1.07 7.81
C TYR A 76 -9.10 -0.25 7.68
N ASP A 77 -10.24 -0.92 7.53
CA ASP A 77 -11.52 -0.23 7.39
C ASP A 77 -11.86 0.58 8.66
N GLU A 78 -11.51 0.05 9.84
CA GLU A 78 -11.61 0.79 11.11
C GLU A 78 -10.67 2.01 11.16
N LEU A 79 -9.43 1.87 10.66
CA LEU A 79 -8.50 2.98 10.56
C LEU A 79 -9.05 4.08 9.66
N LEU A 80 -9.71 3.72 8.56
CA LEU A 80 -10.33 4.69 7.65
C LEU A 80 -11.56 5.36 8.23
N GLU A 81 -12.41 4.65 8.98
CA GLU A 81 -13.57 5.26 9.66
C GLU A 81 -13.14 6.21 10.78
N GLY A 82 -12.00 5.94 11.40
CA GLY A 82 -11.47 6.73 12.53
C GLY A 82 -10.49 7.83 12.17
N THR A 83 -10.04 7.94 10.90
CA THR A 83 -9.04 8.92 10.47
C THR A 83 -9.32 9.47 9.07
N SER A 84 -8.78 10.64 8.75
CA SER A 84 -8.95 11.25 7.42
C SER A 84 -8.11 10.58 6.31
N LEU A 85 -7.39 9.49 6.63
CA LEU A 85 -6.42 8.83 5.75
C LEU A 85 -7.04 8.09 4.56
N GLY A 86 -8.37 7.90 4.57
CA GLY A 86 -9.10 7.17 3.51
C GLY A 86 -9.44 7.99 2.28
N LYS A 87 -9.35 9.32 2.34
CA LYS A 87 -9.79 10.19 1.24
C LYS A 87 -8.73 10.42 0.17
N GLU A 88 -7.47 10.08 0.42
CA GLU A 88 -6.35 10.28 -0.53
C GLU A 88 -5.94 9.00 -1.29
N ASN A 89 -6.37 7.81 -0.85
CA ASN A 89 -5.86 6.52 -1.37
C ASN A 89 -6.76 5.85 -2.43
N THR A 90 -7.66 6.59 -3.08
CA THR A 90 -8.38 6.08 -4.28
C THR A 90 -7.56 6.25 -5.57
N GLU A 91 -6.36 6.82 -5.48
CA GLU A 91 -5.44 6.81 -6.61
C GLU A 91 -4.61 5.52 -6.60
N GLU A 92 -5.01 4.66 -7.52
CA GLU A 92 -4.36 3.41 -7.91
C GLU A 92 -2.83 3.57 -8.06
N ASN A 93 -2.12 2.56 -7.55
CA ASN A 93 -0.82 2.10 -8.07
C ASN A 93 0.15 3.18 -8.58
N THR A 94 0.88 3.82 -7.67
CA THR A 94 2.22 4.29 -8.02
C THR A 94 3.21 3.78 -6.99
N HIS A 95 3.87 2.70 -7.41
CA HIS A 95 5.12 2.24 -6.85
C HIS A 95 6.11 3.41 -6.71
N GLU A 96 6.89 3.37 -5.63
CA GLU A 96 8.18 4.06 -5.43
C GLU A 96 8.16 5.56 -5.11
N LYS A 97 8.15 5.82 -3.80
CA LYS A 97 8.84 6.98 -3.22
C LYS A 97 10.36 6.77 -3.40
N ASN A 98 11.02 7.83 -3.86
CA ASN A 98 12.48 8.07 -3.92
C ASN A 98 13.14 8.05 -5.31
N GLN A 99 12.65 8.88 -6.23
CA GLN A 99 13.49 9.83 -6.97
C GLN A 99 12.60 10.83 -7.70
N HIS A 100 12.40 12.00 -7.07
CA HIS A 100 11.86 13.20 -7.71
C HIS A 100 12.95 13.76 -8.65
N GLY A 101 13.28 13.00 -9.68
CA GLY A 101 14.31 13.29 -10.67
C GLY A 101 13.72 13.14 -12.06
N LEU A 102 14.24 13.90 -13.02
CA LEU A 102 13.74 14.02 -14.40
C LEU A 102 13.40 12.70 -15.11
N ILE A 103 13.94 11.57 -14.62
CA ILE A 103 13.70 10.22 -15.11
C ILE A 103 12.29 9.70 -14.76
N SER A 104 11.74 9.99 -13.57
CA SER A 104 10.38 9.56 -13.21
C SER A 104 9.34 10.30 -14.03
N ASN A 105 9.47 11.63 -14.17
CA ASN A 105 8.64 12.42 -15.09
C ASN A 105 8.72 11.92 -16.53
N PHE A 106 9.90 11.51 -17.00
CA PHE A 106 10.05 10.91 -18.33
C PHE A 106 9.31 9.56 -18.43
N LEU A 107 9.43 8.72 -17.41
CA LEU A 107 8.73 7.43 -17.33
C LEU A 107 7.22 7.61 -17.30
N ASP A 108 6.71 8.61 -16.59
CA ASP A 108 5.28 8.93 -16.51
C ASP A 108 4.73 9.42 -17.85
N ILE A 109 5.49 10.24 -18.58
CA ILE A 109 5.13 10.67 -19.94
C ILE A 109 5.08 9.48 -20.89
N VAL A 110 6.10 8.61 -20.84
CA VAL A 110 6.13 7.38 -21.64
C VAL A 110 4.95 6.47 -21.28
N ALA A 111 4.72 6.21 -20.01
CA ALA A 111 3.59 5.40 -19.53
C ALA A 111 2.24 5.98 -19.97
N GLY A 112 2.07 7.30 -19.92
CA GLY A 112 0.87 7.99 -20.41
C GLY A 112 0.61 7.81 -21.90
N ILE A 113 1.65 7.71 -22.73
CA ILE A 113 1.53 7.44 -24.16
C ILE A 113 1.18 5.97 -24.43
N PHE A 114 1.79 5.04 -23.69
CA PHE A 114 1.63 3.60 -23.94
C PHE A 114 0.35 3.01 -23.34
N THR A 115 -0.15 3.52 -22.22
CA THR A 115 -1.37 3.01 -21.56
C THR A 115 -2.60 2.95 -22.49
N PRO A 116 -2.95 4.00 -23.26
CA PRO A 116 -4.05 3.92 -24.22
C PRO A 116 -3.77 3.00 -25.42
N LEU A 117 -2.51 2.64 -25.68
CA LEU A 117 -2.10 1.73 -26.76
C LEU A 117 -2.07 0.25 -26.34
N LEU A 118 -2.06 -0.05 -25.03
CA LEU A 118 -2.01 -1.42 -24.52
C LEU A 118 -3.17 -2.30 -25.03
N PRO A 119 -4.44 -1.84 -25.06
CA PRO A 119 -5.54 -2.67 -25.57
C PRO A 119 -5.38 -3.02 -27.05
N LEU A 120 -4.85 -2.08 -27.85
CA LEU A 120 -4.63 -2.29 -29.29
C LEU A 120 -3.50 -3.31 -29.54
N LEU A 121 -2.39 -3.18 -28.81
CA LEU A 121 -1.27 -4.11 -28.89
C LEU A 121 -1.67 -5.52 -28.43
N ALA A 122 -2.38 -5.64 -27.30
CA ALA A 122 -2.89 -6.91 -26.82
C ALA A 122 -3.85 -7.57 -27.82
N GLY A 123 -4.79 -6.79 -28.38
CA GLY A 123 -5.72 -7.27 -29.41
C GLY A 123 -5.00 -7.78 -30.67
N SER A 124 -3.96 -7.07 -31.13
CA SER A 124 -3.18 -7.49 -32.29
C SER A 124 -2.47 -8.84 -32.08
N GLY A 125 -1.95 -9.09 -30.88
CA GLY A 125 -1.30 -10.35 -30.53
C GLY A 125 -2.27 -11.52 -30.50
N VAL A 126 -3.45 -11.33 -29.90
CA VAL A 126 -4.51 -12.33 -29.87
C VAL A 126 -5.00 -12.67 -31.27
N LEU A 127 -5.25 -11.66 -32.11
CA LEU A 127 -5.66 -11.85 -33.51
C LEU A 127 -4.59 -12.63 -34.30
N ARG A 128 -3.31 -12.27 -34.14
CA ARG A 128 -2.21 -12.99 -34.80
C ARG A 128 -2.11 -14.45 -34.35
N GLY A 129 -2.29 -14.72 -33.06
CA GLY A 129 -2.31 -16.07 -32.52
C GLY A 129 -3.45 -16.91 -33.08
N ILE A 130 -4.65 -16.33 -33.22
CA ILE A 130 -5.81 -16.99 -33.83
C ILE A 130 -5.54 -17.32 -35.31
N VAL A 131 -4.98 -16.37 -36.08
CA VAL A 131 -4.62 -16.61 -37.50
C VAL A 131 -3.61 -17.75 -37.63
N LEU A 132 -2.64 -17.83 -36.72
CA LEU A 132 -1.62 -18.87 -36.70
C LEU A 132 -2.17 -20.25 -36.31
N LEU A 133 -3.24 -20.31 -35.52
CA LEU A 133 -3.93 -21.56 -35.21
C LEU A 133 -4.84 -22.05 -36.34
N LEU A 134 -5.36 -21.14 -37.16
CA LEU A 134 -6.28 -21.43 -38.26
C LEU A 134 -5.56 -21.68 -39.60
N THR A 135 -4.25 -21.41 -39.67
CA THR A 135 -3.40 -21.62 -40.85
C THR A 135 -2.38 -22.71 -40.57
#